data_AF-A0A925CXL5-F1
#
_entry.id   AF-A0A925CXL5-F1
#
_cell.length_a   1.000
_cell.length_b   1.000
_cell.length_c   1.000
_cell.angle_alpha   90.00
_cell.angle_beta   90.00
_cell.angle_gamma   90.00
#
_symmetry.space_group_name_H-M   'P 1'
#
loop_
_entity.id
_entity.type
_entity.pdbx_description
1 polymer ?
#
loop_
_entity_poly.entity_id
_entity_poly.type
_entity_poly.pdbx_seq_one_letter_code
_entity_poly.pdbx_strand_id
1 'polypeptide(L)'
;MSTIEFNQLLVNNAEFLKPFAITLTRDSEDAKDLFQETLFRAISNKDKYNVGTNIKAWLYTIMRNIFINNYRRKAKQNTIFDSTPNEFLLNSSPSVIIANSAESKLRHKDLQLAVHNLPEIFRNPFLLYFDGYKYHEIADMLKEPLGTIKSRIHFARKLLKEQVERN
;
A
#
# COMPACT_ATOMS: atom_id res chain seq x y z
N MET A 1 -26.76 2.99 1.70
CA MET A 1 -26.28 4.39 1.62
C MET A 1 -26.63 4.91 0.23
N SER A 2 -27.26 6.07 0.16
CA SER A 2 -27.58 6.70 -1.12
C SER A 2 -26.31 7.22 -1.81
N THR A 3 -26.37 7.46 -3.12
CA THR A 3 -25.26 8.05 -3.87
C THR A 3 -24.85 9.42 -3.32
N ILE A 4 -25.83 10.21 -2.89
CA ILE A 4 -25.60 11.56 -2.35
C ILE A 4 -24.85 11.48 -1.02
N GLU A 5 -25.30 10.60 -0.12
CA GLU A 5 -24.64 10.36 1.17
C GLU A 5 -23.20 9.88 0.99
N PHE A 6 -22.97 8.95 0.05
CA PHE A 6 -21.62 8.45 -0.23
C PHE A 6 -20.70 9.55 -0.77
N ASN A 7 -21.18 10.37 -1.71
CA ASN A 7 -20.39 11.45 -2.29
C ASN A 7 -19.99 12.49 -1.23
N GLN A 8 -20.91 12.83 -0.31
CA GLN A 8 -20.60 13.71 0.82
C GLN A 8 -19.56 13.08 1.75
N LEU A 9 -19.73 11.80 2.10
CA LEU A 9 -18.76 11.08 2.92
C LEU A 9 -17.37 11.06 2.27
N LEU A 10 -17.31 10.85 0.95
CA LEU A 10 -16.08 10.84 0.17
C LEU A 10 -15.39 12.21 0.20
N VAL A 11 -16.08 13.29 -0.17
CA VAL A 11 -15.50 14.64 -0.23
C VAL A 11 -14.96 15.07 1.14
N ASN A 12 -15.73 14.82 2.20
CA ASN A 12 -15.33 15.18 3.56
C ASN A 12 -14.11 14.40 4.07
N ASN A 13 -13.81 13.25 3.46
CA ASN A 13 -12.74 12.37 3.88
C ASN A 13 -11.65 12.16 2.82
N ALA A 14 -11.65 12.88 1.70
CA ALA A 14 -10.66 12.69 0.64
C ALA A 14 -9.36 13.46 0.89
N GLU A 15 -9.45 14.67 1.44
CA GLU A 15 -8.33 15.62 1.55
C GLU A 15 -7.08 15.08 2.23
N PHE A 16 -7.23 14.17 3.21
CA PHE A 16 -6.09 13.57 3.91
C PHE A 16 -5.15 12.79 2.97
N LEU A 17 -5.62 12.38 1.78
CA LEU A 17 -4.83 11.64 0.79
C LEU A 17 -3.78 12.49 0.07
N LYS A 18 -3.98 13.81 -0.04
CA LYS A 18 -3.08 14.72 -0.78
C LYS A 18 -1.60 14.61 -0.35
N PRO A 19 -1.25 14.70 0.96
CA PRO A 19 0.14 14.52 1.39
C PRO A 19 0.68 13.12 1.11
N PHE A 20 -0.16 12.07 1.14
CA PHE A 20 0.27 10.72 0.80
C PHE A 20 0.57 10.58 -0.69
N ALA A 21 -0.26 11.18 -1.55
CA ALA A 21 -0.03 11.18 -3.00
C ALA A 21 1.33 11.81 -3.32
N ILE A 22 1.62 12.99 -2.77
CA ILE A 22 2.92 13.68 -2.92
C ILE A 22 4.08 12.81 -2.40
N THR A 23 3.91 12.15 -1.25
CA THR A 23 4.94 11.28 -0.68
C THR A 23 5.24 10.07 -1.58
N LEU A 24 4.21 9.52 -2.22
CA LEU A 24 4.34 8.35 -3.11
C LEU A 24 4.96 8.72 -4.46
N THR A 25 4.49 9.81 -5.09
CA THR A 25 4.92 10.19 -6.45
C THR A 25 6.18 11.01 -6.46
N ARG A 26 6.44 11.81 -5.41
CA ARG A 26 7.49 12.83 -5.35
C ARG A 26 7.39 13.89 -6.45
N ASP A 27 6.24 14.00 -7.07
CA ASP A 27 5.92 14.96 -8.12
C ASP A 27 4.48 15.49 -7.92
N SER A 28 4.31 16.79 -8.10
CA SER A 28 3.05 17.48 -7.82
C SER A 28 1.94 17.14 -8.84
N GLU A 29 2.28 16.98 -10.11
CA GLU A 29 1.30 16.66 -11.14
C GLU A 29 0.89 15.19 -11.06
N ASP A 30 1.86 14.27 -10.93
CA ASP A 30 1.59 12.86 -10.71
C ASP A 30 0.76 12.64 -9.42
N ALA A 31 0.98 13.44 -8.38
CA ALA A 31 0.19 13.37 -7.15
C ALA A 31 -1.26 13.79 -7.36
N LYS A 32 -1.51 14.85 -8.15
CA LYS A 32 -2.87 15.28 -8.51
C LYS A 32 -3.57 14.20 -9.31
N ASP A 33 -2.87 13.58 -10.27
CA ASP A 33 -3.41 12.51 -11.09
C ASP A 33 -3.76 11.27 -10.25
N LEU A 34 -2.84 10.85 -9.37
CA LEU A 34 -3.06 9.74 -8.45
C LEU A 34 -4.25 10.00 -7.51
N PHE A 35 -4.38 11.23 -7.01
CA PHE A 35 -5.51 11.64 -6.17
C PHE A 35 -6.83 11.58 -6.94
N GLN A 36 -6.89 12.14 -8.14
CA GLN A 36 -8.08 12.14 -8.98
C GLN A 36 -8.52 10.73 -9.38
N GLU A 37 -7.59 9.89 -9.84
CA GLU A 37 -7.86 8.49 -10.18
C GLU A 37 -8.36 7.70 -8.96
N THR A 38 -7.87 8.02 -7.76
CA THR A 38 -8.37 7.42 -6.51
C THR A 38 -9.83 7.75 -6.28
N LEU A 39 -10.22 9.02 -6.43
CA LEU A 39 -11.61 9.45 -6.26
C LEU A 39 -12.52 8.84 -7.33
N PHE A 40 -12.07 8.84 -8.59
CA PHE A 40 -12.79 8.19 -9.68
C PHE A 40 -13.07 6.72 -9.37
N ARG A 41 -12.04 5.95 -8.98
CA ARG A 41 -12.22 4.54 -8.61
C ARG A 41 -13.08 4.33 -7.39
N ALA A 42 -13.03 5.22 -6.40
CA ALA A 42 -13.88 5.14 -5.22
C ALA A 42 -15.37 5.30 -5.62
N ILE A 43 -15.68 6.24 -6.51
CA ILE A 43 -17.04 6.46 -7.03
C ILE A 43 -17.48 5.26 -7.88
N SER A 44 -16.65 4.81 -8.83
CA SER A 44 -16.99 3.66 -9.69
C SER A 44 -17.15 2.35 -8.92
N ASN A 45 -16.54 2.22 -7.75
CA ASN A 45 -16.62 1.03 -6.91
C ASN A 45 -17.40 1.27 -5.61
N LYS A 46 -18.30 2.27 -5.57
CA LYS A 46 -19.07 2.59 -4.36
C LYS A 46 -19.79 1.37 -3.78
N ASP A 47 -20.27 0.46 -4.63
CA ASP A 47 -21.05 -0.71 -4.22
C ASP A 47 -20.18 -1.74 -3.48
N LYS A 48 -18.84 -1.62 -3.56
CA LYS A 48 -17.88 -2.44 -2.81
C LYS A 48 -17.52 -1.83 -1.45
N TYR A 49 -18.02 -0.63 -1.13
CA TYR A 49 -17.80 0.00 0.16
C TYR A 49 -18.80 -0.55 1.19
N ASN A 50 -18.27 -1.16 2.25
CA ASN A 50 -19.08 -1.63 3.37
C ASN A 50 -19.38 -0.44 4.29
N VAL A 51 -20.65 -0.02 4.31
CA VAL A 51 -21.13 1.08 5.15
C VAL A 51 -20.79 0.81 6.62
N GLY A 52 -20.30 1.84 7.33
CA GLY A 52 -19.86 1.72 8.73
C GLY A 52 -18.39 1.32 8.92
N THR A 53 -17.68 0.99 7.84
CA THR A 53 -16.21 0.77 7.90
C THR A 53 -15.43 2.07 7.74
N ASN A 54 -14.11 2.04 7.96
CA ASN A 54 -13.27 3.24 7.87
C ASN A 54 -13.03 3.64 6.40
N ILE A 55 -13.73 4.68 5.93
CA ILE A 55 -13.59 5.20 4.56
C ILE A 55 -12.15 5.67 4.26
N LYS A 56 -11.45 6.29 5.22
CA LYS A 56 -10.06 6.75 5.01
C LYS A 56 -9.14 5.56 4.71
N ALA A 57 -9.25 4.47 5.47
CA ALA A 57 -8.47 3.27 5.23
C ALA A 57 -8.80 2.62 3.87
N TRP A 58 -10.08 2.63 3.49
CA TRP A 58 -10.52 2.13 2.18
C TRP A 58 -9.97 2.96 1.02
N LEU A 59 -10.05 4.29 1.10
CA LEU A 59 -9.50 5.20 0.09
C LEU A 59 -7.99 5.10 -0.03
N TYR A 60 -7.28 5.03 1.10
CA TYR A 60 -5.83 4.82 1.11
C TYR A 60 -5.44 3.51 0.41
N THR A 61 -6.22 2.44 0.62
CA THR A 61 -6.02 1.16 -0.06
C THR A 61 -6.18 1.29 -1.57
N ILE A 62 -7.21 2.02 -2.03
CA ILE A 62 -7.42 2.29 -3.46
C ILE A 62 -6.23 3.05 -4.05
N MET A 63 -5.82 4.17 -3.43
CA MET A 63 -4.69 4.99 -3.86
C MET A 63 -3.40 4.18 -3.97
N ARG A 64 -3.09 3.42 -2.93
CA ARG A 64 -1.89 2.58 -2.89
C ARG A 64 -1.89 1.53 -3.98
N ASN A 65 -3.04 0.89 -4.24
CA ASN A 65 -3.16 -0.09 -5.30
C ASN A 65 -2.98 0.53 -6.68
N ILE A 66 -3.52 1.73 -6.93
CA ILE A 66 -3.30 2.46 -8.18
C ILE A 66 -1.80 2.73 -8.37
N PHE A 67 -1.15 3.30 -7.36
CA PHE A 67 0.27 3.64 -7.39
C PHE A 67 1.15 2.42 -7.72
N ILE A 68 0.97 1.31 -6.99
CA ILE A 68 1.76 0.08 -7.19
C ILE A 68 1.52 -0.49 -8.60
N ASN A 69 0.27 -0.53 -9.06
CA ASN A 69 -0.05 -1.03 -10.38
C ASN A 69 0.53 -0.16 -11.50
N ASN A 70 0.59 1.16 -11.31
CA ASN A 70 1.20 2.09 -12.27
C ASN A 70 2.72 1.95 -12.27
N TYR A 71 3.34 1.87 -11.09
CA TYR A 71 4.77 1.62 -10.93
C TYR A 71 5.21 0.33 -11.64
N ARG A 72 4.47 -0.78 -11.42
CA ARG A 72 4.74 -2.06 -12.11
C ARG A 72 4.61 -1.97 -13.62
N ARG A 73 3.58 -1.27 -14.10
CA ARG A 73 3.38 -1.06 -15.55
C ARG A 73 4.54 -0.27 -16.15
N LYS A 74 4.99 0.79 -15.49
CA LYS A 74 6.14 1.60 -15.91
C LYS A 74 7.44 0.77 -15.90
N ALA A 75 7.69 0.00 -14.85
CA ALA A 75 8.86 -0.89 -14.78
C ALA A 75 8.87 -1.93 -15.92
N LYS A 76 7.71 -2.53 -16.24
CA LYS A 76 7.57 -3.48 -17.35
C LYS A 76 7.72 -2.82 -18.73
N GLN A 77 7.23 -1.59 -18.90
CA GLN A 77 7.40 -0.84 -20.14
C GLN A 77 8.86 -0.45 -20.37
N ASN A 78 9.55 -0.01 -19.32
CA ASN A 78 10.98 0.32 -19.40
C ASN A 78 11.82 -0.91 -19.78
N THR A 79 11.46 -2.11 -19.33
CA THR A 79 12.17 -3.35 -19.73
C THR A 79 11.93 -3.78 -21.18
N ILE A 80 10.88 -3.26 -21.85
CA ILE A 80 10.59 -3.56 -23.26
C ILE A 80 11.35 -2.60 -24.20
N PHE A 81 11.66 -1.38 -23.73
CA PHE A 81 12.38 -0.37 -24.51
C PHE A 81 13.91 -0.45 -24.36
N ASP A 82 14.42 -1.19 -23.38
CA ASP A 82 15.86 -1.28 -23.11
C ASP A 82 16.47 -2.56 -23.71
N SER A 83 16.77 -2.52 -25.01
CA SER A 83 17.71 -3.43 -25.67
C SER A 83 19.11 -2.80 -25.80
N THR A 84 19.50 -1.96 -24.85
CA THR A 84 20.83 -1.35 -24.79
C THR A 84 21.54 -1.70 -23.48
N PRO A 85 22.77 -2.24 -23.51
CA PRO A 85 23.51 -2.59 -22.30
C PRO A 85 24.28 -1.39 -21.71
N ASN A 86 23.99 -1.08 -20.43
CA ASN A 86 24.70 -0.24 -19.42
C ASN A 86 23.75 0.84 -18.84
N GLU A 87 23.62 1.11 -17.54
CA GLU A 87 24.50 0.86 -16.39
C GLU A 87 23.69 0.89 -15.07
N PHE A 88 24.07 -0.03 -14.19
CA PHE A 88 23.83 -0.21 -12.75
C PHE A 88 23.52 1.08 -11.93
N LEU A 89 22.33 1.21 -11.33
CA LEU A 89 21.97 1.01 -9.91
C LEU A 89 22.58 1.95 -8.84
N LEU A 90 21.72 2.23 -7.85
CA LEU A 90 21.98 2.61 -6.44
C LEU A 90 22.39 4.06 -6.14
N ASN A 91 21.47 4.81 -5.53
CA ASN A 91 21.62 5.42 -4.19
C ASN A 91 20.56 6.52 -3.99
N SER A 92 19.68 6.36 -2.98
CA SER A 92 19.22 7.46 -2.10
C SER A 92 18.22 6.92 -1.07
N SER A 93 18.77 6.56 0.09
CA SER A 93 18.07 6.27 1.35
C SER A 93 17.49 7.57 1.98
N PRO A 94 16.70 7.47 3.07
CA PRO A 94 15.57 8.36 3.34
C PRO A 94 15.89 9.55 4.27
N SER A 95 15.18 10.65 4.07
CA SER A 95 15.06 11.70 5.10
C SER A 95 13.66 12.31 5.06
N VAL A 96 12.84 11.98 6.06
CA VAL A 96 11.63 12.75 6.38
C VAL A 96 11.78 13.25 7.81
N ILE A 97 12.00 14.56 7.92
CA ILE A 97 11.70 15.36 9.10
C ILE A 97 10.45 16.16 8.73
N ILE A 98 9.40 16.09 9.56
CA ILE A 98 8.60 17.23 10.08
C ILE A 98 7.36 16.70 10.84
N ALA A 99 7.26 17.11 12.10
CA ALA A 99 6.07 17.32 12.95
C ALA A 99 5.03 16.20 13.18
N ASN A 100 5.43 15.13 13.87
CA ASN A 100 4.75 14.50 15.04
C ASN A 100 5.59 13.29 15.52
N SER A 101 6.90 13.51 15.60
CA SER A 101 7.86 12.45 15.27
C SER A 101 8.24 11.52 16.43
N ALA A 102 7.99 11.87 17.69
CA ALA A 102 8.37 10.98 18.79
C ALA A 102 7.48 9.73 18.82
N GLU A 103 6.17 9.92 18.93
CA GLU A 103 5.19 8.84 19.03
C GLU A 103 5.04 8.07 17.70
N SER A 104 5.05 8.78 16.56
CA SER A 104 4.96 8.15 15.24
C SER A 104 6.23 7.38 14.85
N LYS A 105 7.44 7.85 15.22
CA LYS A 105 8.68 7.10 15.00
C LYS A 105 8.81 5.93 15.98
N LEU A 106 8.34 6.08 17.22
CA LEU A 106 8.26 4.97 18.19
C LEU A 106 7.36 3.87 17.63
N ARG A 107 6.12 4.19 17.24
CA ARG A 107 5.19 3.23 16.63
C ARG A 107 5.71 2.63 15.32
N HIS A 108 6.45 3.38 14.51
CA HIS A 108 7.08 2.85 13.29
C HIS A 108 8.19 1.84 13.60
N LYS A 109 9.04 2.13 14.60
CA LYS A 109 10.08 1.19 15.05
C LYS A 109 9.46 -0.06 15.66
N ASP A 110 8.40 0.09 16.46
CA ASP A 110 7.70 -1.02 17.09
C ASP A 110 7.01 -1.91 16.05
N LEU A 111 6.42 -1.32 15.00
CA LEU A 111 5.87 -2.06 13.87
C LEU A 111 6.96 -2.80 13.06
N GLN A 112 8.11 -2.16 12.81
CA GLN A 112 9.21 -2.82 12.11
C GLN A 112 9.80 -3.98 12.94
N LEU A 113 9.93 -3.79 14.25
CA LEU A 113 10.33 -4.85 15.19
C LEU A 113 9.31 -5.99 15.21
N ALA A 114 8.00 -5.69 15.26
CA ALA A 114 6.95 -6.70 15.22
C ALA A 114 6.97 -7.50 13.90
N VAL A 115 7.24 -6.83 12.77
CA VAL A 115 7.45 -7.50 11.48
C VAL A 115 8.72 -8.35 11.48
N HIS A 116 9.79 -7.87 12.11
CA HIS A 116 11.03 -8.63 12.28
C HIS A 116 10.94 -9.75 13.34
N ASN A 117 9.90 -9.79 14.17
CA ASN A 117 9.68 -10.88 15.12
C ASN A 117 8.79 -11.99 14.55
N LEU A 118 8.16 -11.76 13.39
CA LEU A 118 7.43 -12.81 12.68
C LEU A 118 8.38 -13.90 12.18
N PRO A 119 8.00 -15.19 12.32
CA PRO A 119 8.67 -16.29 11.62
C PRO A 119 8.81 -15.98 10.12
N GLU A 120 9.95 -16.32 9.52
CA GLU A 120 10.23 -16.02 8.09
C GLU A 120 9.14 -16.55 7.15
N ILE A 121 8.57 -17.71 7.48
CA ILE A 121 7.46 -18.33 6.74
C ILE A 121 6.23 -17.41 6.60
N PHE A 122 6.02 -16.49 7.54
CA PHE A 122 4.93 -15.52 7.52
C PHE A 122 5.42 -14.14 7.07
N ARG A 123 6.65 -13.78 7.44
CA ARG A 123 7.26 -12.50 7.10
C ARG A 123 7.44 -12.31 5.61
N ASN A 124 8.04 -13.28 4.91
CA ASN A 124 8.39 -13.12 3.49
C ASN A 124 7.14 -12.95 2.59
N PRO A 125 6.11 -13.81 2.70
CA PRO A 125 4.86 -13.59 1.96
C PRO A 125 4.17 -12.28 2.34
N PHE A 126 4.22 -11.90 3.62
CA PHE A 126 3.60 -10.66 4.09
C PHE A 126 4.32 -9.42 3.55
N LEU A 127 5.65 -9.41 3.51
CA LEU A 127 6.44 -8.32 2.95
C LEU A 127 6.20 -8.17 1.45
N LEU A 128 6.22 -9.26 0.69
CA LEU A 128 5.89 -9.21 -0.74
C LEU A 128 4.47 -8.72 -0.98
N TYR A 129 3.51 -9.19 -0.18
CA TYR A 129 2.14 -8.67 -0.23
C TYR A 129 2.06 -7.20 0.14
N PHE A 130 2.83 -6.78 1.16
CA PHE A 130 2.95 -5.39 1.54
C PHE A 130 3.53 -4.58 0.38
N ASP A 131 4.59 -5.01 -0.29
CA ASP A 131 5.16 -4.38 -1.49
C ASP A 131 4.20 -4.43 -2.71
N GLY A 132 3.05 -5.07 -2.54
CA GLY A 132 1.89 -5.03 -3.42
C GLY A 132 1.84 -6.17 -4.42
N TYR A 133 2.64 -7.23 -4.23
CA TYR A 133 2.55 -8.43 -5.05
C TYR A 133 1.19 -9.09 -4.87
N LYS A 134 0.58 -9.49 -5.98
CA LYS A 134 -0.70 -10.22 -5.94
C LYS A 134 -0.43 -11.61 -5.38
N TYR A 135 -1.44 -12.20 -4.74
CA TYR A 135 -1.31 -13.52 -4.13
C TYR A 135 -0.75 -14.59 -5.09
N HIS A 136 -1.13 -14.56 -6.37
CA HIS A 136 -0.61 -15.49 -7.38
C HIS A 136 0.85 -15.22 -7.72
N GLU A 137 1.28 -13.96 -7.85
CA GLU A 137 2.69 -13.59 -8.12
C GLU A 137 3.61 -14.05 -6.97
N ILE A 138 3.12 -13.94 -5.73
CA ILE A 138 3.83 -14.41 -4.53
C ILE A 138 3.91 -15.94 -4.50
N ALA A 139 2.81 -16.61 -4.84
CA ALA A 139 2.75 -18.07 -4.93
C ALA A 139 3.75 -18.61 -5.96
N ASP A 140 3.83 -17.96 -7.12
CA ASP A 140 4.78 -18.30 -8.18
C ASP A 140 6.24 -18.04 -7.74
N MET A 141 6.50 -16.89 -7.11
CA MET A 141 7.84 -16.49 -6.64
C MET A 141 8.37 -17.41 -5.53
N LEU A 142 7.52 -17.77 -4.57
CA LEU A 142 7.88 -18.63 -3.44
C LEU A 142 7.72 -20.12 -3.76
N LYS A 143 7.20 -20.48 -4.95
CA LYS A 143 6.88 -21.85 -5.38
C LYS A 143 6.00 -22.61 -4.38
N GLU A 144 4.98 -21.91 -3.88
CA GLU A 144 4.04 -22.45 -2.90
C GLU A 144 2.60 -22.31 -3.39
N PRO A 145 1.67 -23.19 -2.95
CA PRO A 145 0.27 -23.07 -3.33
C PRO A 145 -0.36 -21.72 -2.92
N LEU A 146 -1.24 -21.19 -3.76
CA LEU A 146 -1.98 -19.94 -3.51
C LEU A 146 -2.71 -19.94 -2.16
N GLY A 147 -3.26 -21.09 -1.76
CA GLY A 147 -3.92 -21.27 -0.47
C GLY A 147 -2.97 -21.07 0.72
N THR A 148 -1.73 -21.56 0.60
CA THR A 148 -0.66 -21.41 1.60
C THR A 148 -0.22 -19.96 1.73
N ILE A 149 -0.09 -19.24 0.60
CA ILE A 149 0.25 -17.81 0.64
C ILE A 149 -0.87 -16.99 1.32
N LYS A 150 -2.14 -17.25 0.98
CA LYS A 150 -3.28 -16.58 1.63
C LYS A 150 -3.31 -16.85 3.14
N SER A 151 -3.11 -18.10 3.57
CA SER A 151 -3.10 -18.43 4.99
C SER A 151 -1.92 -17.79 5.72
N ARG A 152 -0.72 -17.84 5.16
CA ARG A 152 0.50 -17.22 5.75
C ARG A 152 0.36 -15.71 5.92
N ILE A 153 -0.17 -15.00 4.91
CA ILE A 153 -0.43 -13.55 5.01
C ILE A 153 -1.51 -13.26 6.06
N HIS A 154 -2.56 -14.07 6.11
CA HIS A 154 -3.61 -13.93 7.13
C HIS A 154 -3.05 -14.13 8.56
N PHE A 155 -2.26 -15.18 8.78
CA PHE A 155 -1.60 -15.43 10.07
C PHE A 155 -0.60 -14.32 10.43
N ALA A 156 0.18 -13.81 9.46
CA ALA A 156 1.06 -12.68 9.68
C ALA A 156 0.31 -11.45 10.20
N ARG A 157 -0.84 -11.12 9.58
CA ARG A 157 -1.70 -10.01 10.01
C ARG A 157 -2.27 -10.22 11.41
N LYS A 158 -2.68 -11.44 11.74
CA LYS A 158 -3.21 -11.78 13.07
C LYS A 158 -2.14 -11.60 14.16
N LEU A 159 -0.95 -12.14 13.94
CA LEU A 159 0.18 -12.03 14.89
C LEU A 159 0.61 -10.57 15.09
N LEU A 160 0.69 -9.79 14.01
CA LEU A 160 1.00 -8.36 14.10
C LEU A 160 -0.06 -7.59 14.87
N LYS A 161 -1.35 -7.92 14.68
CA LYS A 161 -2.44 -7.30 15.42
C LYS A 161 -2.33 -7.57 16.93
N GLU A 162 -2.07 -8.82 17.31
CA GLU A 162 -1.89 -9.20 18.73
C GLU A 162 -0.69 -8.51 19.38
N GLN A 163 0.40 -8.29 18.64
CA GLN A 163 1.58 -7.58 19.13
C GLN A 163 1.31 -6.08 19.34
N VAL A 164 0.48 -5.48 18.48
CA VAL A 164 0.12 -4.05 18.57
C VAL A 164 -0.98 -3.79 19.61
N GLU A 165 -1.85 -4.77 19.91
CA GLU A 165 -2.87 -4.65 20.97
C GLU A 165 -2.33 -4.90 22.39
N ARG A 166 -1.15 -5.53 22.53
CA ARG A 166 -0.50 -5.80 23.83
C ARG A 166 0.42 -4.68 24.33
N ASN A 167 0.71 -3.68 23.49
CA ASN A 167 1.53 -2.50 23.81
C ASN A 167 0.65 -1.25 23.80
#